data_AF-A0A534AS88-F1
#
_entry.id   AF-A0A534AS88-F1
#
_cell.length_a   1.000
_cell.length_b   1.000
_cell.length_c   1.000
_cell.angle_alpha   90.00
_cell.angle_beta   90.00
_cell.angle_gamma   90.00
#
_symmetry.space_group_name_H-M   'P 1'
#
loop_
_entity.id
_entity.type
_entity.pdbx_description
1 polymer ?
#
loop_
_entity_poly.entity_id
_entity_poly.type
_entity_poly.pdbx_seq_one_letter_code
_entity_poly.pdbx_strand_id
1 'polypeptide(L)'
;SPAAGAAAGAGFGPARASGSGGATVSGEAGGPGQESWVRFHLQVADDIVKDARFQAFGCPHTMDVAAWLCGELRGRGRGALIPGTPATWAATRGVPVEKLARLLVVEDALRACLSRWS
;
A
#
# COMPACT_ATOMS: atom_id res chain seq x y z
N SER A 1 -24.80 -8.21 -9.86
CA SER A 1 -23.47 -8.78 -9.57
C SER A 1 -22.56 -7.68 -9.09
N PRO A 2 -22.00 -7.70 -7.87
CA PRO A 2 -21.12 -6.61 -7.44
C PRO A 2 -19.74 -6.76 -8.09
N ALA A 3 -19.25 -5.64 -8.59
CA ALA A 3 -18.01 -5.52 -9.34
C ALA A 3 -16.78 -5.74 -8.43
N ALA A 4 -16.08 -6.86 -8.63
CA ALA A 4 -14.69 -6.98 -8.21
C ALA A 4 -13.85 -6.15 -9.20
N GLY A 5 -13.49 -4.93 -8.81
CA GLY A 5 -12.61 -4.08 -9.62
C GLY A 5 -11.15 -4.44 -9.42
N ALA A 6 -10.32 -4.20 -10.42
CA ALA A 6 -8.89 -4.00 -10.22
C ALA A 6 -8.63 -2.49 -10.24
N ALA A 7 -7.91 -1.97 -9.25
CA ALA A 7 -7.50 -0.57 -9.20
C ALA A 7 -5.98 -0.49 -9.19
N ALA A 8 -5.42 0.34 -10.07
CA ALA A 8 -4.05 0.79 -9.99
C ALA A 8 -4.05 2.25 -9.57
N GLY A 9 -3.32 2.60 -8.52
CA GLY A 9 -2.95 4.00 -8.29
C GLY A 9 -2.19 4.52 -9.52
N ALA A 10 -2.37 5.80 -9.87
CA ALA A 10 -1.84 6.42 -11.08
C ALA A 10 -0.43 5.89 -11.44
N GLY A 11 -0.28 5.28 -12.62
CA GLY A 11 0.93 4.54 -13.01
C GLY A 11 2.18 5.41 -12.96
N PHE A 12 3.32 4.81 -12.57
CA PHE A 12 4.62 5.46 -12.73
C PHE A 12 4.76 5.82 -14.21
N GLY A 13 4.54 7.10 -14.55
CA GLY A 13 5.10 7.63 -15.77
C GLY A 13 6.59 7.29 -15.78
N PRO A 14 7.20 7.10 -16.97
CA PRO A 14 8.61 6.70 -17.05
C PRO A 14 9.39 7.58 -16.08
N ALA A 15 10.09 6.93 -15.15
CA ALA A 15 10.90 7.64 -14.18
C ALA A 15 11.80 8.55 -15.00
N ARG A 16 11.55 9.86 -14.96
CA ARG A 16 12.64 10.78 -15.26
C ARG A 16 13.68 10.40 -14.24
N ALA A 17 14.80 9.87 -14.70
CA ALA A 17 16.01 9.74 -13.91
C ALA A 17 16.39 11.16 -13.47
N SER A 18 15.71 11.67 -12.45
CA SER A 18 16.07 12.88 -11.77
C SER A 18 17.14 12.42 -10.80
N GLY A 19 18.38 12.76 -11.13
CA GLY A 19 19.55 12.27 -10.44
C GLY A 19 19.43 12.40 -8.93
N SER A 20 19.42 11.25 -8.25
CA SER A 20 20.06 10.96 -6.96
C SER A 20 19.46 9.66 -6.39
N GLY A 21 20.14 8.54 -6.63
CA GLY A 21 20.29 7.41 -5.70
C GLY A 21 19.08 6.68 -5.08
N GLY A 22 17.83 6.96 -5.47
CA GLY A 22 16.68 6.32 -4.84
C GLY A 22 16.44 4.86 -5.24
N ALA A 23 16.15 3.99 -4.29
CA ALA A 23 15.77 2.59 -4.51
C ALA A 23 14.24 2.42 -4.57
N THR A 24 13.78 1.49 -5.40
CA THR A 24 12.37 1.07 -5.42
C THR A 24 12.20 -0.17 -4.55
N VAL A 25 11.32 -0.08 -3.55
CA VAL A 25 10.95 -1.19 -2.66
C VAL A 25 9.50 -1.57 -2.93
N SER A 26 9.24 -2.86 -3.16
CA SER A 26 7.88 -3.34 -3.42
C SER A 26 7.52 -4.50 -2.52
N GLY A 27 6.30 -4.49 -1.97
CA GLY A 27 5.76 -5.52 -1.08
C GLY A 27 4.33 -5.84 -1.47
N GLU A 28 3.93 -7.11 -1.36
CA GLU A 28 2.60 -7.56 -1.73
C GLU A 28 2.09 -8.66 -0.79
N ALA A 29 0.76 -8.77 -0.69
CA ALA A 29 0.07 -9.80 0.07
C ALA A 29 -1.29 -10.12 -0.58
N GLY A 30 -1.85 -11.29 -0.24
CA GLY A 30 -3.02 -11.86 -0.91
C GLY A 30 -2.62 -12.70 -2.14
N GLY A 31 -3.55 -12.93 -3.07
CA GLY A 31 -3.23 -13.58 -4.35
C GLY A 31 -4.27 -14.61 -4.83
N PRO A 32 -3.88 -15.49 -5.78
CA PRO A 32 -4.79 -16.47 -6.38
C PRO A 32 -5.51 -17.32 -5.33
N GLY A 33 -6.85 -17.40 -5.42
CA GLY A 33 -7.68 -18.11 -4.45
C GLY A 33 -8.08 -17.30 -3.21
N GLN A 34 -7.58 -16.07 -3.06
CA GLN A 34 -8.00 -15.15 -1.99
C GLN A 34 -8.97 -14.08 -2.50
N GLU A 35 -9.80 -13.53 -1.62
CA GLU A 35 -10.76 -12.48 -1.97
C GLU A 35 -10.12 -11.11 -2.24
N SER A 36 -8.83 -10.93 -1.91
CA SER A 36 -8.12 -9.66 -2.07
C SER A 36 -6.62 -9.88 -2.29
N TRP A 37 -6.01 -8.93 -2.99
CA TRP A 37 -4.57 -8.83 -3.22
C TRP A 37 -4.17 -7.36 -3.27
N VAL A 38 -3.05 -7.02 -2.65
CA VAL A 38 -2.53 -5.65 -2.61
C VAL A 38 -1.02 -5.68 -2.80
N ARG A 39 -0.51 -4.77 -3.62
CA ARG A 39 0.91 -4.52 -3.80
C ARG A 39 1.20 -3.03 -3.66
N PHE A 40 2.18 -2.69 -2.83
CA PHE A 40 2.76 -1.35 -2.75
C PHE A 40 4.10 -1.28 -3.47
N HIS A 41 4.40 -0.11 -4.02
CA HIS A 41 5.68 0.27 -4.61
C HIS A 41 6.09 1.61 -4.01
N LEU A 42 7.23 1.62 -3.34
CA LEU A 42 7.77 2.78 -2.63
C LEU A 42 9.04 3.24 -3.35
N GLN A 43 9.11 4.51 -3.70
CA GLN A 43 10.36 5.16 -4.04
C GLN A 43 11.00 5.63 -2.73
N VAL A 44 12.15 5.08 -2.37
CA VAL A 44 12.89 5.41 -1.16
C VAL A 44 14.17 6.14 -1.54
N ALA A 45 14.50 7.20 -0.82
CA ALA A 45 15.83 7.81 -0.86
C ALA A 45 16.16 8.39 0.53
N ASP A 46 17.42 8.30 0.96
CA ASP A 46 17.89 8.73 2.29
C ASP A 46 17.10 8.10 3.45
N ASP A 47 16.76 6.82 3.33
CA ASP A 47 15.90 6.08 4.27
C ASP A 47 14.49 6.71 4.48
N ILE A 48 14.00 7.47 3.50
CA ILE A 48 12.68 8.09 3.52
C ILE A 48 11.89 7.74 2.25
N VAL A 49 10.61 7.39 2.42
CA VAL A 49 9.68 7.23 1.29
C VAL A 49 9.41 8.60 0.65
N LYS A 50 9.83 8.75 -0.61
CA LYS A 50 9.59 9.95 -1.42
C LYS A 50 8.27 9.86 -2.20
N ASP A 51 7.93 8.68 -2.69
CA ASP A 51 6.66 8.41 -3.39
C ASP A 51 6.16 7.00 -3.07
N ALA A 52 4.84 6.81 -3.11
CA ALA A 52 4.21 5.52 -2.86
C ALA A 52 3.04 5.32 -3.83
N ARG A 53 2.92 4.11 -4.37
CA ARG A 53 1.84 3.70 -5.27
C ARG A 53 1.37 2.30 -4.94
N PHE A 54 0.18 1.97 -5.40
CA PHE A 54 -0.42 0.66 -5.14
C PHE A 54 -1.07 0.06 -6.38
N GLN A 55 -1.20 -1.25 -6.35
CA GLN A 55 -2.11 -2.03 -7.20
C GLN A 55 -2.91 -2.93 -6.28
N ALA A 56 -4.22 -3.03 -6.50
CA ALA A 56 -5.07 -3.86 -5.66
C ALA A 56 -6.18 -4.53 -6.47
N PHE A 57 -6.52 -5.73 -6.02
CA PHE A 57 -7.75 -6.43 -6.32
C PHE A 57 -8.50 -6.65 -5.01
N GLY A 58 -9.80 -6.37 -4.98
CA GLY A 58 -10.60 -6.57 -3.79
C GLY A 58 -11.83 -5.67 -3.76
N CYS A 59 -12.37 -5.45 -2.56
CA CYS A 59 -13.54 -4.61 -2.38
C CYS A 59 -13.18 -3.11 -2.41
N PRO A 60 -14.18 -2.21 -2.61
CA PRO A 60 -13.93 -0.76 -2.62
C PRO A 60 -13.23 -0.22 -1.37
N HIS A 61 -13.49 -0.80 -0.20
CA HIS A 61 -12.86 -0.38 1.07
C HIS A 61 -11.35 -0.68 1.09
N THR A 62 -10.95 -1.84 0.54
CA THR A 62 -9.53 -2.21 0.41
C THR A 62 -8.79 -1.23 -0.49
N MET A 63 -9.41 -0.87 -1.62
CA MET A 63 -8.83 0.09 -2.58
C MET A 63 -8.75 1.49 -1.99
N ASP A 64 -9.81 1.94 -1.30
CA ASP A 64 -9.85 3.25 -0.65
C ASP A 64 -8.77 3.40 0.42
N VAL A 65 -8.59 2.37 1.27
CA VAL A 65 -7.54 2.35 2.29
C VAL A 65 -6.15 2.30 1.65
N ALA A 66 -5.92 1.46 0.63
CA ALA A 66 -4.63 1.39 -0.06
C ALA A 66 -4.27 2.73 -0.74
N ALA A 67 -5.25 3.39 -1.38
CA ALA A 67 -5.05 4.70 -2.00
C ALA A 67 -4.73 5.79 -0.96
N TRP A 68 -5.45 5.82 0.16
CA TRP A 68 -5.18 6.75 1.26
C TRP A 68 -3.79 6.52 1.85
N LEU A 69 -3.39 5.27 2.09
CA LEU A 69 -2.07 4.94 2.63
C LEU A 69 -0.93 5.42 1.73
N CYS A 70 -1.07 5.44 0.40
CA CYS A 70 -0.05 6.03 -0.47
C CYS A 70 0.22 7.52 -0.16
N GLY A 71 -0.77 8.26 0.33
CA GLY A 71 -0.58 9.60 0.87
C GLY A 71 0.20 9.57 2.17
N GLU A 72 -0.24 8.77 3.13
CA GLU A 72 0.34 8.66 4.47
C GLU A 72 1.79 8.16 4.47
N LEU A 73 2.18 7.33 3.51
CA LEU A 73 3.51 6.73 3.44
C LEU A 73 4.60 7.74 3.10
N ARG A 74 4.28 8.83 2.40
CA ARG A 74 5.28 9.84 2.00
C ARG A 74 5.87 10.53 3.23
N GLY A 75 7.19 10.67 3.24
CA GLY A 75 7.95 11.27 4.35
C GLY A 75 8.22 10.32 5.51
N ARG A 76 7.71 9.09 5.49
CA ARG A 76 7.99 8.10 6.54
C ARG A 76 9.33 7.41 6.28
N GLY A 77 10.07 7.19 7.36
CA GLY A 77 11.26 6.35 7.36
C GLY A 77 10.94 4.90 7.70
N ARG A 78 11.95 4.03 7.56
CA ARG A 78 11.81 2.57 7.73
C ARG A 78 11.15 2.17 9.05
N GLY A 79 11.59 2.73 10.18
CA GLY A 79 11.06 2.39 11.51
C GLY A 79 9.60 2.83 11.76
N ALA A 80 9.07 3.73 10.95
CA ALA A 80 7.73 4.30 11.08
C ALA A 80 6.86 4.08 9.84
N LEU A 81 7.23 3.12 8.98
CA LEU A 81 6.61 2.94 7.67
C LEU A 81 5.12 2.63 7.77
N ILE A 82 4.71 1.76 8.69
CA ILE A 82 3.32 1.35 8.84
C ILE A 82 2.62 2.37 9.75
N PRO A 83 1.75 3.25 9.23
CA PRO A 83 1.03 4.21 10.06
C PRO A 83 -0.04 3.48 10.87
N GLY A 84 -0.01 3.48 12.20
CA GLY A 84 -1.11 2.91 13.00
C GLY A 84 -1.37 1.41 12.74
N THR A 85 -2.64 1.02 12.78
CA THR A 85 -3.10 -0.38 12.65
C THR A 85 -4.34 -0.51 11.74
N PRO A 86 -4.66 -1.70 11.23
CA PRO A 86 -5.90 -1.96 10.48
C PRO A 86 -7.18 -1.44 11.14
N ALA A 87 -7.28 -1.57 12.47
CA ALA A 87 -8.43 -1.04 13.21
C ALA A 87 -8.50 0.49 13.15
N THR A 88 -7.35 1.17 13.26
CA THR A 88 -7.31 2.64 13.13
C THR A 88 -7.62 3.09 11.70
N TRP A 89 -7.18 2.35 10.68
CA TRP A 89 -7.51 2.65 9.27
C TRP A 89 -9.00 2.51 9.01
N ALA A 90 -9.61 1.47 9.56
CA ALA A 90 -11.04 1.26 9.45
C ALA A 90 -11.83 2.41 10.06
N ALA A 91 -11.45 2.86 11.27
CA ALA A 91 -12.06 4.02 11.89
C ALA A 91 -11.90 5.28 11.04
N THR A 92 -10.69 5.55 10.54
CA THR A 92 -10.38 6.74 9.72
C THR A 92 -11.12 6.75 8.38
N ARG A 93 -11.29 5.59 7.73
CA ARG A 93 -11.88 5.47 6.39
C ARG A 93 -13.34 5.01 6.41
N GLY A 94 -13.95 4.84 7.58
CA GLY A 94 -15.33 4.38 7.72
C GLY A 94 -15.54 2.93 7.23
N VAL A 95 -14.53 2.07 7.36
CA VAL A 95 -14.66 0.65 7.00
C VAL A 95 -15.41 -0.09 8.11
N PRO A 96 -16.48 -0.85 7.78
CA PRO A 96 -17.19 -1.64 8.78
C PRO A 96 -16.28 -2.67 9.46
N VAL A 97 -16.48 -2.87 10.77
CA VAL A 97 -15.61 -3.73 11.61
C VAL A 97 -15.59 -5.17 11.12
N GLU A 98 -16.68 -5.66 10.52
CA GLU A 98 -16.79 -7.01 9.97
C GLU A 98 -15.90 -7.21 8.73
N LYS A 99 -15.32 -6.13 8.18
CA LYS A 99 -14.41 -6.16 7.03
C LYS A 99 -12.94 -5.99 7.42
N LEU A 100 -12.62 -5.92 8.72
CA LEU A 100 -11.25 -5.71 9.21
C LEU A 100 -10.24 -6.75 8.68
N ALA A 101 -10.67 -8.00 8.51
CA ALA A 101 -9.80 -9.06 7.97
C ALA A 101 -9.20 -8.69 6.60
N ARG A 102 -9.90 -7.89 5.79
CA ARG A 102 -9.42 -7.44 4.48
C ARG A 102 -8.32 -6.38 4.59
N LEU A 103 -8.26 -5.66 5.70
CA LEU A 103 -7.22 -4.66 5.97
C LEU A 103 -5.93 -5.30 6.50
N LEU A 104 -5.98 -6.53 7.02
CA LEU A 104 -4.79 -7.30 7.36
C LEU A 104 -3.93 -7.57 6.10
N VAL A 105 -4.56 -7.86 4.96
CA VAL A 105 -3.85 -8.02 3.67
C VAL A 105 -3.12 -6.72 3.27
N VAL A 106 -3.71 -5.56 3.57
CA VAL A 106 -3.07 -4.26 3.30
C VAL A 106 -1.85 -4.07 4.20
N GLU A 107 -1.97 -4.42 5.48
CA GLU A 107 -0.87 -4.36 6.44
C GLU A 107 0.27 -5.31 6.06
N ASP A 108 -0.05 -6.54 5.69
CA ASP A 108 0.93 -7.55 5.27
C ASP A 108 1.71 -7.10 4.03
N ALA A 109 1.06 -6.42 3.09
CA ALA A 109 1.74 -5.84 1.93
C ALA A 109 2.76 -4.75 2.34
N LEU A 110 2.47 -3.94 3.36
CA LEU A 110 3.42 -2.98 3.92
C LEU A 110 4.55 -3.64 4.71
N ARG A 111 4.25 -4.71 5.46
CA ARG A 111 5.27 -5.54 6.14
C ARG A 111 6.21 -6.19 5.12
N ALA A 112 5.71 -6.60 3.97
CA ALA A 112 6.52 -7.08 2.86
C ALA A 112 7.41 -5.99 2.23
N CYS A 113 7.00 -4.72 2.23
CA CYS A 113 7.90 -3.61 1.88
C CYS A 113 9.03 -3.51 2.91
N LEU A 114 8.73 -3.56 4.21
CA LEU A 114 9.76 -3.50 5.27
C LEU A 114 10.79 -4.62 5.14
N SER A 115 10.35 -5.86 4.87
CA SER A 115 11.29 -6.99 4.74
C SER A 115 12.23 -6.87 3.54
N ARG A 116 11.87 -6.08 2.53
CA ARG A 116 12.63 -5.91 1.28
C ARG A 116 13.40 -4.58 1.20
N TRP A 117 13.15 -3.68 2.13
CA TRP A 117 13.89 -2.43 2.25
C TRP A 117 15.20 -2.71 3.00
N SER A 118 16.31 -2.66 2.27
CA SER A 118 17.68 -2.91 2.76
C SER A 118 18.49 -1.63 2.83
#